data_AF-A0A200R613-F1
#
_entry.id   AF-A0A200R613-F1
#
_cell.length_a   1.000
_cell.length_b   1.000
_cell.length_c   1.000
_cell.angle_alpha   90.00
_cell.angle_beta   90.00
_cell.angle_gamma   90.00
#
_symmetry.space_group_name_H-M   'P 1'
#
loop_
_entity.id
_entity.type
_entity.pdbx_description
1 polymer ?
#
loop_
_entity_poly.entity_id
_entity_poly.type
_entity_poly.pdbx_seq_one_letter_code
_entity_poly.pdbx_strand_id
1 'polypeptide(L)'
;MAAPRVNINDLKVFHRIDRDLYRRLVIDLGRDVMQSMEIIALWQWMEDAGYPSIIYIMRSVSDEMVDAAAEEALSCLRCMVSETDPLLTGNNDDLPVTQTLVGDKPISLQYLYENRGRAGNNVRRTVNTVYRSVFDDIFEQALSLMSNDEEAANVDMFDNNNRIIRGPIRTPGDDPLMKEQRYVKDLYRFYLKGNNRNSRP
;
A
#
# COMPACT_ATOMS: atom_id res chain seq x y z
N MET A 1 4.15 -16.12 -36.02
CA MET A 1 3.01 -15.45 -35.35
C MET A 1 3.57 -14.60 -34.23
N ALA A 2 3.38 -13.29 -34.25
CA ALA A 2 3.82 -12.41 -33.16
C ALA A 2 2.84 -12.55 -31.99
N ALA A 3 3.35 -12.72 -30.77
CA ALA A 3 2.52 -12.79 -29.57
C ALA A 3 1.73 -11.47 -29.40
N PRO A 4 0.47 -11.50 -28.95
CA PRO A 4 -0.29 -10.28 -28.69
C PRO A 4 0.46 -9.44 -27.67
N ARG A 5 0.83 -8.20 -28.04
CA ARG A 5 1.34 -7.23 -27.09
C ARG A 5 0.15 -6.72 -26.29
N VAL A 6 0.01 -7.20 -25.05
CA VAL A 6 -0.99 -6.67 -24.12
C VAL A 6 -0.66 -5.19 -23.88
N ASN A 7 -1.63 -4.31 -24.11
CA ASN A 7 -1.49 -2.87 -23.90
C ASN A 7 -1.64 -2.54 -22.40
N ILE A 8 -0.91 -1.55 -21.91
CA ILE A 8 -1.03 -1.08 -20.52
C ILE A 8 -2.43 -0.61 -20.19
N ASN A 9 -3.14 0.01 -21.13
CA ASN A 9 -4.52 0.43 -20.91
C ASN A 9 -5.47 -0.77 -20.73
N ASP A 10 -5.24 -1.86 -21.47
CA ASP A 10 -6.03 -3.09 -21.31
C ASP A 10 -5.75 -3.74 -19.95
N LEU A 11 -4.49 -3.71 -19.49
CA LEU A 11 -4.13 -4.14 -18.13
C LEU A 11 -4.80 -3.28 -17.06
N LYS A 12 -4.83 -1.95 -17.24
CA LYS A 12 -5.53 -1.05 -16.31
C LYS A 12 -7.03 -1.34 -16.26
N VAL A 13 -7.66 -1.64 -17.39
CA VAL A 13 -9.07 -2.05 -17.44
C VAL A 13 -9.29 -3.40 -16.75
N PHE A 14 -8.40 -4.37 -16.98
CA PHE A 14 -8.45 -5.68 -16.33
C PHE A 14 -8.32 -5.55 -14.80
N HIS A 15 -7.38 -4.74 -14.33
CA HIS A 15 -7.14 -4.46 -12.91
C HIS A 15 -8.02 -3.35 -12.34
N ARG A 16 -9.18 -3.05 -12.94
CA ARG A 16 -10.05 -1.96 -12.48
C ARG A 16 -10.44 -2.10 -11.00
N ILE A 17 -10.77 -3.32 -10.57
CA ILE A 17 -11.19 -3.60 -9.19
C ILE A 17 -10.05 -3.29 -8.22
N ASP A 18 -8.85 -3.77 -8.53
CA ASP A 18 -7.65 -3.56 -7.74
C ASP A 18 -7.27 -2.07 -7.71
N ARG A 19 -7.41 -1.38 -8.85
CA ARG A 19 -7.17 0.06 -8.99
C ARG A 19 -8.14 0.89 -8.15
N ASP A 20 -9.42 0.54 -8.15
CA ASP A 20 -10.43 1.24 -7.33
C ASP A 20 -10.11 1.09 -5.84
N LEU A 21 -9.68 -0.10 -5.40
CA LEU A 21 -9.25 -0.34 -4.02
C LEU A 21 -7.94 0.37 -3.68
N TYR A 22 -6.97 0.37 -4.59
CA TYR A 22 -5.69 1.07 -4.40
C TYR A 22 -5.93 2.57 -4.23
N ARG A 23 -6.76 3.17 -5.09
CA ARG A 23 -7.18 4.57 -4.96
C ARG A 23 -7.83 4.84 -3.60
N ARG A 24 -8.74 3.97 -3.16
CA ARG A 24 -9.39 4.09 -1.85
C ARG A 24 -8.37 4.11 -0.70
N LEU A 25 -7.40 3.19 -0.71
CA LEU A 25 -6.35 3.12 0.32
C LEU A 25 -5.47 4.37 0.34
N VAL A 26 -5.01 4.85 -0.82
CA VAL A 26 -3.97 5.90 -0.86
C VAL A 26 -4.53 7.33 -0.91
N ILE A 27 -5.69 7.52 -1.54
CA ILE A 27 -6.31 8.85 -1.68
C ILE A 27 -7.34 9.08 -0.58
N ASP A 28 -8.28 8.14 -0.42
CA ASP A 28 -9.41 8.36 0.47
C ASP A 28 -9.02 8.10 1.94
N LEU A 29 -8.19 7.07 2.20
CA LEU A 29 -7.69 6.71 3.54
C LEU A 29 -6.29 7.25 3.86
N GLY A 30 -5.58 7.83 2.88
CA GLY A 30 -4.27 8.44 3.09
C GLY A 30 -3.15 7.47 3.49
N ARG A 31 -3.27 6.17 3.19
CA ARG A 31 -2.26 5.16 3.54
C ARG A 31 -1.04 5.24 2.62
N ASP A 32 0.10 4.73 3.09
CA ASP A 32 1.34 4.72 2.33
C ASP A 32 1.17 4.01 0.97
N VAL A 33 1.66 4.67 -0.08
CA VAL A 33 1.49 4.23 -1.47
C VAL A 33 2.16 2.89 -1.75
N MET A 34 3.33 2.63 -1.17
CA MET A 34 4.06 1.38 -1.41
C MET A 34 3.46 0.22 -0.63
N GLN A 35 3.15 0.43 0.65
CA GLN A 35 2.49 -0.55 1.50
C GLN A 35 1.12 -0.93 0.95
N SER A 36 0.37 0.04 0.41
CA SER A 36 -0.94 -0.23 -0.20
C SER A 36 -0.84 -1.16 -1.42
N MET A 37 0.23 -1.07 -2.22
CA MET A 37 0.46 -2.05 -3.29
C MET A 37 0.75 -3.45 -2.76
N GLU A 38 1.55 -3.54 -1.69
CA GLU A 38 1.92 -4.82 -1.06
C GLU A 38 0.72 -5.47 -0.38
N ILE A 39 -0.16 -4.69 0.24
CA ILE A 39 -1.40 -5.14 0.87
C ILE A 39 -2.35 -5.76 -0.17
N ILE A 40 -2.59 -5.06 -1.28
CA ILE A 40 -3.45 -5.61 -2.35
C ILE A 40 -2.82 -6.87 -2.96
N ALA A 41 -1.49 -6.89 -3.12
CA ALA A 41 -0.80 -8.06 -3.65
C ALA A 41 -0.85 -9.26 -2.68
N LEU A 42 -0.86 -9.00 -1.36
CA LEU A 42 -1.08 -10.03 -0.36
C LEU A 42 -2.50 -10.60 -0.47
N TRP A 43 -3.52 -9.74 -0.55
CA TRP A 43 -4.91 -10.19 -0.72
C TRP A 43 -5.08 -11.00 -2.01
N GLN A 44 -4.49 -10.57 -3.12
CA GLN A 44 -4.47 -11.35 -4.36
C GLN A 44 -3.84 -12.74 -4.16
N TRP A 45 -2.69 -12.82 -3.48
CA TRP A 45 -2.06 -14.11 -3.19
C TRP A 45 -2.95 -15.02 -2.34
N MET A 46 -3.72 -14.45 -1.41
CA MET A 46 -4.67 -15.22 -0.61
C MET A 46 -5.83 -15.75 -1.47
N GLU A 47 -6.35 -14.94 -2.40
CA GLU A 47 -7.34 -15.40 -3.38
C GLU A 47 -6.79 -16.57 -4.21
N ASP A 48 -5.54 -16.48 -4.69
CA ASP A 48 -4.85 -17.56 -5.40
C ASP A 48 -4.64 -18.81 -4.51
N ALA A 49 -4.50 -18.63 -3.20
CA ALA A 49 -4.43 -19.69 -2.20
C ALA A 49 -5.81 -20.27 -1.82
N GLY A 50 -6.88 -19.83 -2.50
CA GLY A 50 -8.24 -20.32 -2.37
C GLY A 50 -9.02 -19.69 -1.21
N TYR A 51 -8.67 -18.47 -0.80
CA TYR A 51 -9.59 -17.63 -0.01
C TYR A 51 -10.62 -16.96 -0.95
N PRO A 52 -11.78 -16.51 -0.46
CA PRO A 52 -12.74 -15.75 -1.27
C PRO A 52 -12.10 -14.49 -1.85
N SER A 53 -12.78 -13.86 -2.83
CA SER A 53 -12.31 -12.62 -3.45
C SER A 53 -12.27 -11.44 -2.48
N ILE A 54 -11.23 -11.35 -1.65
CA ILE A 54 -10.99 -10.33 -0.64
C ILE A 54 -11.00 -8.94 -1.27
N ILE A 55 -10.33 -8.74 -2.41
CA ILE A 55 -10.26 -7.43 -3.08
C ILE A 55 -11.67 -6.99 -3.50
N TYR A 56 -12.50 -7.92 -3.97
CA TYR A 56 -13.89 -7.64 -4.30
C TYR A 56 -14.71 -7.25 -3.06
N ILE A 57 -14.53 -7.99 -1.95
CA ILE A 57 -15.20 -7.72 -0.66
C ILE A 57 -14.80 -6.34 -0.12
N MET A 58 -13.50 -6.02 -0.14
CA MET A 58 -12.94 -4.74 0.33
C MET A 58 -13.52 -3.53 -0.40
N ARG A 59 -14.05 -3.71 -1.61
CA ARG A 59 -14.71 -2.62 -2.34
C ARG A 59 -16.09 -2.26 -1.79
N SER A 60 -16.70 -3.15 -1.01
CA SER A 60 -18.11 -3.08 -0.61
C SER A 60 -18.30 -2.79 0.88
N VAL A 61 -17.25 -2.96 1.68
CA VAL A 61 -17.26 -2.69 3.13
C VAL A 61 -16.93 -1.23 3.45
N SER A 62 -17.15 -0.80 4.69
CA SER A 62 -16.89 0.58 5.11
C SER A 62 -15.39 0.92 5.14
N ASP A 63 -15.08 2.21 5.16
CA ASP A 63 -13.70 2.70 5.18
C ASP A 63 -12.96 2.21 6.43
N GLU A 64 -13.64 2.17 7.57
CA GLU A 64 -13.10 1.67 8.83
C GLU A 64 -12.76 0.17 8.75
N MET A 65 -13.57 -0.62 8.04
CA MET A 65 -13.29 -2.04 7.84
C MET A 65 -12.11 -2.27 6.90
N VAL A 66 -11.99 -1.48 5.83
CA VAL A 66 -10.83 -1.53 4.93
C VAL A 66 -9.56 -1.15 5.67
N ASP A 67 -9.61 -0.08 6.46
CA ASP A 67 -8.47 0.40 7.22
C ASP A 67 -8.00 -0.64 8.26
N ALA A 68 -8.94 -1.21 9.02
CA ALA A 68 -8.64 -2.24 10.00
C ALA A 68 -8.06 -3.52 9.34
N ALA A 69 -8.62 -3.95 8.21
CA ALA A 69 -8.07 -5.09 7.48
C ALA A 69 -6.70 -4.79 6.85
N ALA A 70 -6.43 -3.54 6.49
CA ALA A 70 -5.12 -3.11 6.00
C ALA A 70 -4.05 -3.14 7.11
N GLU A 71 -4.40 -2.81 8.36
CA GLU A 71 -3.51 -3.00 9.52
C GLU A 71 -3.18 -4.48 9.78
N GLU A 72 -4.18 -5.35 9.68
CA GLU A 72 -3.98 -6.80 9.77
C GLU A 72 -3.08 -7.31 8.63
N ALA A 73 -3.33 -6.88 7.39
CA ALA A 73 -2.51 -7.21 6.24
C ALA A 73 -1.06 -6.73 6.40
N LEU A 74 -0.84 -5.56 7.01
CA LEU A 74 0.51 -5.06 7.29
C LEU A 74 1.22 -5.92 8.34
N SER A 75 0.48 -6.39 9.35
CA SER A 75 0.97 -7.34 10.34
C SER A 75 1.34 -8.69 9.70
N CYS A 76 0.55 -9.15 8.72
CA CYS A 76 0.87 -10.32 7.90
C CYS A 76 2.18 -10.12 7.09
N LEU A 77 2.32 -8.98 6.42
CA LEU A 77 3.52 -8.64 5.65
C LEU A 77 4.79 -8.64 6.53
N ARG A 78 4.70 -8.05 7.72
CA ARG A 78 5.77 -8.06 8.72
C ARG A 78 6.08 -9.47 9.22
N CYS A 79 5.06 -10.28 9.47
CA CYS A 79 5.22 -11.67 9.86
C CYS A 79 5.98 -12.49 8.81
N MET A 80 5.71 -12.28 7.52
CA MET A 80 6.39 -13.00 6.44
C MET A 80 7.89 -12.70 6.31
N VAL A 81 8.35 -11.54 6.78
CA VAL A 81 9.77 -11.18 6.79
C VAL A 81 10.45 -11.44 8.14
N SER A 82 9.68 -11.77 9.17
CA SER A 82 10.19 -12.10 10.50
C SER A 82 11.03 -13.38 10.46
N GLU A 83 12.16 -13.37 11.17
CA GLU A 83 12.94 -14.59 11.44
C GLU A 83 12.31 -15.42 12.56
N THR A 84 11.56 -14.77 13.46
CA THR A 84 10.93 -15.41 14.61
C THR A 84 9.53 -15.90 14.27
N ASP A 85 9.25 -17.15 14.65
CA ASP A 85 7.95 -17.80 14.50
C ASP A 85 6.89 -17.15 15.43
N PRO A 86 5.69 -16.79 14.91
CA PRO A 86 4.60 -16.21 15.70
C PRO A 86 4.19 -17.05 16.92
N LEU A 87 4.29 -18.38 16.84
CA LEU A 87 3.98 -19.27 17.97
C LEU A 87 4.97 -19.10 19.12
N LEU A 88 6.22 -18.71 18.82
CA LEU A 88 7.25 -18.47 19.84
C LEU A 88 7.09 -17.12 20.54
N THR A 89 6.40 -16.17 19.90
CA THR A 89 6.14 -14.84 20.49
C THR A 89 4.83 -14.81 21.29
N GLY A 90 4.04 -15.89 21.27
CA GLY A 90 2.71 -15.92 21.86
C GLY A 90 1.69 -15.08 21.10
N ASN A 91 2.05 -14.59 19.91
CA ASN A 91 1.16 -13.86 19.02
C ASN A 91 0.36 -14.87 18.21
N ASN A 92 -0.59 -15.51 18.88
CA ASN A 92 -1.70 -16.19 18.20
C ASN A 92 -2.72 -15.14 17.74
N ASP A 93 -2.23 -14.06 17.12
CA ASP A 93 -3.08 -12.99 16.64
C ASP A 93 -3.85 -13.56 15.44
N ASP A 94 -5.06 -14.01 15.76
CA ASP A 94 -6.10 -14.22 14.78
C ASP A 94 -6.23 -12.92 13.98
N LEU A 95 -6.59 -13.02 12.71
CA LEU A 95 -6.87 -11.85 11.87
C LEU A 95 -8.38 -11.62 11.93
N PRO A 96 -8.96 -11.12 13.03
CA PRO A 96 -10.40 -11.17 13.25
C PRO A 96 -11.18 -10.42 12.18
N VAL A 97 -10.69 -9.26 11.72
CA VAL A 97 -11.36 -8.49 10.67
C VAL A 97 -11.29 -9.27 9.37
N THR A 98 -10.11 -9.72 8.96
CA THR A 98 -9.93 -10.53 7.75
C THR A 98 -10.76 -11.81 7.83
N GLN A 99 -10.81 -12.49 8.98
CA GLN A 99 -11.59 -13.70 9.23
C GLN A 99 -13.09 -13.45 9.04
N THR A 100 -13.61 -12.33 9.56
CA THR A 100 -15.02 -11.96 9.37
C THR A 100 -15.36 -11.72 7.89
N LEU A 101 -14.37 -11.32 7.09
CA LEU A 101 -14.53 -11.07 5.66
C LEU A 101 -14.39 -12.33 4.81
N VAL A 102 -13.45 -13.22 5.13
CA VAL A 102 -13.17 -14.45 4.36
C VAL A 102 -14.05 -15.65 4.73
N GLY A 103 -14.88 -15.51 5.76
CA GLY A 103 -15.87 -16.51 6.16
C GLY A 103 -15.23 -17.71 6.87
N ASP A 104 -15.66 -18.93 6.52
CA ASP A 104 -15.39 -20.12 7.33
C ASP A 104 -13.96 -20.70 7.18
N LYS A 105 -13.20 -20.26 6.18
CA LYS A 105 -11.82 -20.73 6.01
C LYS A 105 -10.94 -20.01 7.02
N PRO A 106 -10.34 -20.71 8.00
CA PRO A 106 -9.53 -20.07 9.02
C PRO A 106 -8.28 -19.48 8.40
N ILE A 107 -7.95 -18.26 8.81
CA ILE A 107 -6.69 -17.61 8.49
C ILE A 107 -5.96 -17.23 9.78
N SER A 108 -4.65 -17.45 9.79
CA SER A 108 -3.80 -17.09 10.90
C SER A 108 -2.45 -16.58 10.42
N LEU A 109 -1.78 -15.80 11.28
CA LEU A 109 -0.38 -15.43 11.06
C LEU A 109 0.52 -16.66 10.92
N GLN A 110 0.20 -17.77 11.60
CA GLN A 110 0.94 -19.01 11.47
C GLN A 110 0.89 -19.58 10.05
N TYR A 111 -0.30 -19.66 9.45
CA TYR A 111 -0.44 -20.11 8.07
C TYR A 111 0.37 -19.24 7.09
N LEU A 112 0.39 -17.92 7.31
CA LEU A 112 1.17 -16.98 6.52
C LEU A 112 2.67 -17.16 6.73
N TYR A 113 3.12 -17.38 7.96
CA TYR A 113 4.53 -17.61 8.30
C TYR A 113 5.07 -18.90 7.67
N GLU A 114 4.27 -19.97 7.67
CA GLU A 114 4.60 -21.25 7.03
C GLU A 114 4.70 -21.11 5.50
N ASN A 115 3.89 -20.24 4.90
CA ASN A 115 3.87 -19.98 3.46
C ASN A 115 4.71 -18.76 3.03
N ARG A 116 5.46 -18.13 3.95
CA ARG A 116 6.11 -16.82 3.74
C ARG A 116 7.01 -16.75 2.51
N GLY A 117 7.70 -17.84 2.19
CA GLY A 117 8.54 -17.91 0.99
C GLY A 117 7.75 -17.85 -0.32
N ARG A 118 6.57 -18.48 -0.36
CA ARG A 118 5.67 -18.45 -1.54
C ARG A 118 4.92 -17.13 -1.60
N ALA A 119 4.34 -16.72 -0.49
CA ALA A 119 3.57 -15.50 -0.35
C ALA A 119 4.42 -14.26 -0.65
N GLY A 120 5.57 -14.09 0.04
CA GLY A 120 6.46 -12.96 -0.16
C GLY A 120 7.03 -12.88 -1.58
N ASN A 121 7.31 -14.02 -2.23
CA ASN A 121 7.74 -14.02 -3.63
C ASN A 121 6.62 -13.61 -4.59
N ASN A 122 5.37 -14.04 -4.34
CA ASN A 122 4.22 -13.62 -5.14
C ASN A 122 3.98 -12.12 -4.97
N VAL A 123 3.87 -11.63 -3.73
CA VAL A 123 3.69 -10.20 -3.41
C VAL A 123 4.73 -9.35 -4.15
N ARG A 124 6.02 -9.66 -3.95
CA ARG A 124 7.12 -8.94 -4.60
C ARG A 124 7.02 -9.00 -6.12
N ARG A 125 6.70 -10.15 -6.70
CA ARG A 125 6.57 -10.30 -8.16
C ARG A 125 5.42 -9.44 -8.67
N THR A 126 4.23 -9.60 -8.11
CA THR A 126 3.01 -8.87 -8.51
C THR A 126 3.20 -7.36 -8.46
N VAL A 127 3.79 -6.85 -7.37
CA VAL A 127 4.12 -5.43 -7.25
C VAL A 127 5.08 -4.97 -8.36
N ASN A 128 6.19 -5.70 -8.55
CA ASN A 128 7.25 -5.30 -9.49
C ASN A 128 6.86 -5.46 -10.96
N THR A 129 6.02 -6.44 -11.31
CA THR A 129 5.71 -6.75 -12.71
C THR A 129 4.39 -6.18 -13.18
N VAL A 130 3.44 -5.95 -12.26
CA VAL A 130 2.08 -5.53 -12.61
C VAL A 130 1.72 -4.22 -11.92
N TYR A 131 1.56 -4.22 -10.59
CA TYR A 131 0.91 -3.11 -9.87
C TYR A 131 1.61 -1.77 -10.01
N ARG A 132 2.94 -1.74 -10.06
CA ARG A 132 3.67 -0.50 -10.34
C ARG A 132 3.31 0.15 -11.67
N SER A 133 3.04 -0.66 -12.70
CA SER A 133 2.66 -0.16 -14.02
C SER A 133 1.17 0.15 -14.10
N VAL A 134 0.32 -0.65 -13.48
CA VAL A 134 -1.13 -0.47 -13.56
C VAL A 134 -1.66 0.50 -12.53
N PHE A 135 -0.89 0.94 -11.54
CA PHE A 135 -1.30 1.93 -10.53
C PHE A 135 -0.49 3.23 -10.63
N ASP A 136 0.34 3.39 -11.66
CA ASP A 136 1.27 4.52 -11.84
C ASP A 136 0.60 5.89 -11.74
N ASP A 137 -0.52 6.07 -12.43
CA ASP A 137 -1.32 7.29 -12.46
C ASP A 137 -1.94 7.64 -11.11
N ILE A 138 -2.43 6.64 -10.37
CA ILE A 138 -2.98 6.83 -9.01
C ILE A 138 -1.83 7.15 -8.03
N PHE A 139 -0.68 6.50 -8.19
CA PHE A 139 0.52 6.77 -7.40
C PHE A 139 0.99 8.21 -7.60
N GLU A 140 1.10 8.69 -8.85
CA GLU A 140 1.45 10.06 -9.17
C GLU A 140 0.43 11.07 -8.62
N GLN A 141 -0.86 10.75 -8.72
CA GLN A 141 -1.93 11.56 -8.14
C GLN A 141 -1.79 11.70 -6.62
N ALA A 142 -1.57 10.60 -5.90
CA ALA A 142 -1.41 10.62 -4.45
C ALA A 142 -0.21 11.49 -4.03
N LEU A 143 0.92 11.36 -4.72
CA LEU A 143 2.11 12.19 -4.45
C LEU A 143 1.87 13.68 -4.71
N SER A 144 1.10 14.02 -5.75
CA SER A 144 0.72 15.40 -6.04
C SER A 144 -0.15 15.99 -4.93
N LEU A 145 -1.11 15.22 -4.41
CA LEU A 145 -1.99 15.68 -3.33
C LEU A 145 -1.20 15.94 -2.04
N MET A 146 -0.30 15.02 -1.67
CA MET A 146 0.58 15.18 -0.51
C MET A 146 1.44 16.44 -0.59
N SER A 147 1.89 16.81 -1.80
CA SER A 147 2.69 18.01 -2.01
C SER A 147 1.87 19.31 -1.88
N ASN A 148 0.59 19.27 -2.26
CA ASN A 148 -0.30 20.44 -2.21
C ASN A 148 -0.79 20.73 -0.78
N ASP A 149 -1.00 19.70 0.04
CA ASP A 149 -1.40 19.86 1.45
C ASP A 149 -0.29 20.54 2.28
N GLU A 150 0.98 20.29 1.94
CA GLU A 150 2.14 20.98 2.54
C GLU A 150 2.18 22.47 2.19
N GLU A 151 1.82 22.84 0.95
CA GLU A 151 1.78 24.25 0.53
C GLU A 151 0.59 24.98 1.15
N ALA A 152 -0.57 24.33 1.26
CA ALA A 152 -1.76 24.86 1.94
C ALA A 152 -1.53 25.07 3.45
N ALA A 153 -0.80 24.17 4.11
CA ALA A 153 -0.42 24.33 5.53
C ALA A 153 0.62 25.45 5.77
N ASN A 154 1.31 25.91 4.72
CA ASN A 154 2.31 26.97 4.78
C ASN A 154 1.80 28.34 4.28
N VAL A 155 0.49 28.48 4.01
CA VAL A 155 -0.08 29.79 3.68
C VAL A 155 -0.09 30.64 4.96
N ASP A 156 0.70 31.72 4.95
CA ASP A 156 0.77 32.70 6.03
C ASP A 156 -0.65 33.13 6.48
N MET A 157 -1.01 32.82 7.73
CA MET A 157 -2.19 33.42 8.35
C MET A 157 -1.91 34.90 8.59
N PHE A 158 -2.62 35.78 7.89
CA PHE A 158 -2.61 37.22 8.16
C PHE A 158 -3.58 37.54 9.29
N ASP A 159 -3.15 38.31 10.28
CA ASP A 159 -4.07 38.89 11.26
C ASP A 159 -4.92 40.02 10.65
N ASN A 160 -5.92 40.50 11.39
CA ASN A 160 -6.77 41.63 10.97
C ASN A 160 -6.01 42.96 10.76
N ASN A 161 -4.71 43.00 11.08
CA ASN A 161 -3.80 44.12 10.87
C ASN A 161 -2.76 43.84 9.76
N ASN A 162 -2.99 42.80 8.95
CA ASN A 162 -2.15 42.40 7.82
C ASN A 162 -0.69 42.05 8.22
N ARG A 163 -0.47 41.58 9.45
CA ARG A 163 0.81 41.04 9.92
C ARG A 163 0.82 39.52 9.78
N ILE A 164 1.96 38.99 9.33
CA ILE A 164 2.19 37.54 9.22
C ILE A 164 2.22 36.94 10.64
N ILE A 165 1.20 36.15 10.99
CA ILE A 165 1.26 35.27 12.16
C ILE A 165 1.93 33.99 11.69
N ARG A 166 3.23 33.86 11.96
CA ARG A 166 3.91 32.58 11.82
C ARG A 166 3.32 31.62 12.86
N GLY A 167 2.67 30.56 12.40
CA GLY A 167 2.26 29.44 13.25
C GLY A 167 3.48 28.82 13.98
N PRO A 168 3.27 27.92 14.96
CA PRO A 168 4.36 27.30 15.69
C PRO A 168 5.35 26.69 14.71
N ILE A 169 6.61 27.13 14.75
CA ILE A 169 7.69 26.56 13.95
C ILE A 169 7.86 25.11 14.40
N ARG A 170 7.29 24.15 13.66
CA ARG A 170 7.66 22.74 13.81
C ARG A 170 9.09 22.61 13.30
N THR A 171 10.03 22.34 14.22
CA THR A 171 11.42 22.08 13.84
C THR A 171 11.49 20.76 13.05
N PRO A 172 12.13 20.72 11.86
CA PRO A 172 12.06 19.58 10.92
C PRO A 172 12.68 18.25 11.38
N GLY A 173 13.07 18.10 12.65
CA GLY A 173 13.82 16.95 13.16
C GLY A 173 12.96 15.83 13.76
N ASP A 174 11.80 16.17 14.32
CA ASP A 174 11.07 15.26 15.21
C ASP A 174 9.62 14.97 14.78
N ASP A 175 9.16 15.54 13.66
CA ASP A 175 7.82 15.25 13.13
C ASP A 175 7.80 13.85 12.46
N PRO A 176 7.02 12.88 12.98
CA PRO A 176 6.92 11.55 12.41
C PRO A 176 6.50 11.55 10.93
N LEU A 177 5.65 12.52 10.52
CA LEU A 177 5.19 12.66 9.14
C LEU A 177 6.35 13.01 8.19
N MET A 178 7.29 13.86 8.62
CA MET A 178 8.46 14.25 7.80
C MET A 178 9.45 13.09 7.60
N LYS A 179 9.56 12.19 8.58
CA LYS A 179 10.37 10.96 8.44
C LYS A 179 9.74 10.02 7.41
N GLU A 180 8.43 9.90 7.44
CA GLU A 180 7.65 9.12 6.48
C GLU A 180 7.73 9.71 5.07
N GLN A 181 7.60 11.03 4.91
CA GLN A 181 7.76 11.73 3.63
C GLN A 181 9.18 11.64 3.07
N ARG A 182 10.20 11.71 3.92
CA ARG A 182 11.61 11.53 3.50
C ARG A 182 11.86 10.08 3.08
N TYR A 183 11.30 9.12 3.81
CA TYR A 183 11.35 7.71 3.47
C TYR A 183 10.67 7.44 2.11
N VAL A 184 9.50 8.01 1.86
CA VAL A 184 8.78 7.91 0.58
C VAL A 184 9.57 8.56 -0.56
N LYS A 185 10.14 9.76 -0.37
CA LYS A 185 11.01 10.42 -1.36
C LYS A 185 12.28 9.62 -1.66
N ASP A 186 12.89 9.01 -0.65
CA ASP A 186 14.10 8.19 -0.81
C ASP A 186 13.77 6.82 -1.46
N LEU A 187 12.62 6.22 -1.15
CA LEU A 187 12.06 5.07 -1.87
C LEU A 187 11.78 5.39 -3.33
N TYR A 188 11.22 6.56 -3.62
CA TYR A 188 10.96 7.01 -5.00
C TYR A 188 12.25 7.22 -5.79
N ARG A 189 13.29 7.79 -5.17
CA ARG A 189 14.64 7.87 -5.77
C ARG A 189 15.25 6.50 -6.03
N PHE A 190 15.01 5.54 -5.14
CA PHE A 190 15.44 4.16 -5.34
C PHE A 190 14.67 3.49 -6.50
N TYR A 191 13.36 3.72 -6.56
CA TYR A 191 12.46 3.25 -7.62
C TYR A 191 12.88 3.74 -9.01
N LEU A 192 13.11 5.05 -9.17
CA LEU A 192 13.57 5.62 -10.45
C LEU A 192 14.97 5.14 -10.86
N LYS A 193 15.88 4.91 -9.90
CA LYS A 193 17.24 4.37 -10.18
C LYS A 193 17.25 2.90 -10.58
N GLY A 194 16.29 2.10 -10.12
CA GLY A 194 16.14 0.69 -10.50
C GLY A 194 15.71 0.51 -11.97
N ASN A 195 14.93 1.45 -12.51
CA ASN A 195 14.38 1.38 -13.87
C ASN A 195 15.39 1.75 -14.97
N ASN A 196 16.51 2.39 -14.61
CA ASN A 196 17.49 2.89 -15.58
C ASN A 196 18.64 1.91 -15.90
N ARG A 197 18.56 0.65 -15.42
CA ARG A 197 19.56 -0.40 -15.74
C ARG A 197 19.22 -1.24 -16.98
N ASN A 198 18.03 -1.08 -17.56
CA ASN A 198 17.61 -1.81 -18.78
C ASN A 198 17.63 -0.96 -20.06
N SER A 199 18.28 0.20 -20.03
CA SER A 199 18.45 1.06 -21.20
C SER A 199 19.93 1.32 -21.47
N ARG A 200 20.64 0.31 -21.95
CA ARG A 200 21.78 0.50 -22.84
C ARG A 200 21.66 -0.48 -24.03
N PRO A 201 21.84 0.02 -25.26
CA PRO A 201 21.75 -0.80 -26.47
C PRO A 201 22.83 -1.87 -26.54
#